data_AF-A0A351JMW0-F1
#
_entry.id   AF-A0A351JMW0-F1
#
_cell.length_a   1.000
_cell.length_b   1.000
_cell.length_c   1.000
_cell.angle_alpha   90.00
_cell.angle_beta   90.00
_cell.angle_gamma   90.00
#
_symmetry.space_group_name_H-M   'P 1'
#
loop_
_entity.id
_entity.type
_entity.pdbx_description
1 polymer ?
#
loop_
_entity_poly.entity_id
_entity_poly.type
_entity_poly.pdbx_seq_one_letter_code
_entity_poly.pdbx_strand_id
1 'polypeptide(L)'
;MVQPVKIEDLLSYRFLSRVRISPTGEWAAFVVKQADVEKNDSRSDLYLAHLSHPLVRRLTTSGRNGPFAWEEDGTALLFISRREEPQD
;
A
#
# COMPACT_ATOMS: atom_id res chain seq x y z
N MET A 1 -29.87 10.26 -8.39
CA MET A 1 -29.88 10.48 -6.93
C MET A 1 -28.51 10.14 -6.39
N VAL A 2 -27.94 10.98 -5.52
CA VAL A 2 -26.64 10.72 -4.87
C VAL A 2 -26.90 9.84 -3.65
N GLN A 3 -26.11 8.78 -3.44
CA GLN A 3 -26.18 7.98 -2.22
C GLN A 3 -25.36 8.65 -1.10
N PRO A 4 -25.91 8.79 0.12
CA PRO A 4 -25.15 9.28 1.26
C PRO A 4 -24.00 8.34 1.63
N VAL A 5 -22.88 8.90 2.06
CA VAL A 5 -21.75 8.15 2.62
C VAL A 5 -22.18 7.47 3.92
N LYS A 6 -21.84 6.20 4.07
CA LYS A 6 -22.07 5.39 5.27
C LYS A 6 -20.75 5.02 5.95
N ILE A 7 -20.84 4.46 7.15
CA ILE A 7 -19.65 4.00 7.89
C ILE A 7 -18.93 2.87 7.14
N GLU A 8 -19.68 2.00 6.45
CA GLU A 8 -19.13 0.89 5.67
C GLU A 8 -18.28 1.38 4.51
N ASP A 9 -18.60 2.54 3.94
CA ASP A 9 -17.78 3.15 2.89
C ASP A 9 -16.42 3.55 3.46
N LEU A 10 -16.37 4.07 4.69
CA LEU A 10 -15.12 4.43 5.37
C LEU A 10 -14.31 3.20 5.76
N LEU A 11 -14.97 2.13 6.23
CA LEU A 11 -14.29 0.88 6.62
C LEU A 11 -13.76 0.10 5.41
N SER A 12 -14.43 0.20 4.26
CA SER A 12 -13.98 -0.43 3.01
C SER A 12 -13.02 0.46 2.20
N TYR A 13 -12.87 1.73 2.58
CA TYR A 13 -12.01 2.68 1.87
C TYR A 13 -10.54 2.27 1.89
N ARG A 14 -9.90 2.39 0.73
CA ARG A 14 -8.46 2.17 0.54
C ARG A 14 -7.78 3.52 0.41
N PHE A 15 -7.09 3.94 1.46
CA PHE A 15 -6.35 5.21 1.50
C PHE A 15 -4.97 5.04 0.88
N LEU A 16 -4.72 5.77 -0.21
CA LEU A 16 -3.44 5.78 -0.91
C LEU A 16 -2.54 6.88 -0.36
N SER A 17 -1.26 6.57 -0.14
CA SER A 17 -0.30 7.56 0.34
C SER A 17 1.12 7.26 -0.12
N ARG A 18 2.03 8.22 0.11
CA ARG A 18 3.47 8.10 -0.17
C ARG A 18 3.78 7.65 -1.61
N VAL A 19 3.06 8.19 -2.59
CA VAL A 19 3.33 7.88 -4.01
C VAL A 19 4.73 8.34 -4.39
N ARG A 20 5.53 7.46 -5.02
CA ARG A 20 6.87 7.75 -5.55
C ARG A 20 7.10 7.03 -6.87
N ILE A 21 7.54 7.76 -7.88
CA ILE A 21 7.89 7.22 -9.20
C ILE A 21 9.30 6.60 -9.12
N SER A 22 9.51 5.46 -9.80
CA SER A 22 10.84 4.84 -9.92
C SER A 22 11.79 5.75 -10.69
N PRO A 23 13.10 5.71 -10.45
CA PRO A 23 14.08 6.45 -11.25
C PRO A 23 13.99 6.20 -12.75
N THR A 24 13.61 4.99 -13.17
CA THR A 24 13.38 4.62 -14.58
C THR A 24 12.12 5.24 -15.19
N GLY A 25 11.20 5.76 -14.37
CA GLY A 25 9.92 6.34 -14.83
C GLY A 25 8.87 5.31 -15.26
N GLU A 26 9.10 4.01 -15.06
CA GLU A 26 8.17 2.96 -15.49
C GLU A 26 7.07 2.68 -14.46
N TRP A 27 7.38 2.84 -13.17
CA TRP A 27 6.53 2.42 -12.06
C TRP A 27 6.27 3.55 -11.08
N ALA A 28 5.07 3.56 -10.48
CA ALA A 28 4.79 4.27 -9.25
C ALA A 28 4.56 3.29 -8.11
N ALA A 29 5.33 3.44 -7.04
CA ALA A 29 5.10 2.76 -5.77
C ALA A 29 4.24 3.62 -4.84
N PHE A 30 3.38 2.98 -4.06
CA PHE A 30 2.53 3.66 -3.09
C PHE A 30 2.10 2.72 -1.97
N VAL A 31 1.74 3.30 -0.83
CA VAL A 31 1.16 2.57 0.29
C VAL A 31 -0.35 2.60 0.16
N VAL A 32 -1.00 1.45 0.31
CA VAL A 32 -2.45 1.34 0.50
C VAL A 32 -2.72 0.95 1.94
N LYS A 33 -3.43 1.82 2.67
CA LYS A 33 -3.93 1.55 4.01
C LYS A 33 -5.44 1.27 3.97
N GLN A 34 -5.89 0.28 4.74
CA GLN A 34 -7.29 -0.07 4.89
C GLN A 34 -7.58 -0.46 6.35
N ALA A 35 -8.82 -0.28 6.81
CA ALA A 35 -9.24 -0.77 8.12
C ALA A 35 -9.21 -2.30 8.18
N ASP A 36 -8.82 -2.85 9.33
CA ASP A 36 -9.01 -4.23 9.73
C ASP A 36 -10.03 -4.22 10.87
N VAL A 37 -11.31 -4.43 10.51
CA VAL A 37 -12.44 -4.28 11.44
C VAL A 37 -12.40 -5.35 12.53
N GLU A 38 -12.01 -6.57 12.19
CA GLU A 38 -11.94 -7.69 13.13
C GLU A 38 -10.90 -7.44 14.23
N LYS A 39 -9.76 -6.87 13.85
CA LYS A 39 -8.67 -6.56 14.79
C LYS A 39 -8.75 -5.16 15.39
N ASN A 40 -9.73 -4.34 14.98
CA ASN A 40 -9.82 -2.92 15.31
C ASN A 40 -8.49 -2.17 15.07
N ASP A 41 -7.85 -2.45 13.93
CA ASP A 41 -6.55 -1.89 13.53
C ASP A 41 -6.59 -1.43 12.05
N SER A 42 -5.45 -1.07 11.49
CA SER A 42 -5.26 -0.76 10.07
C SER A 42 -4.15 -1.60 9.46
N ARG A 43 -4.41 -2.11 8.27
CA ARG A 43 -3.42 -2.82 7.44
C ARG A 43 -2.84 -1.90 6.39
N SER A 44 -1.53 -1.93 6.19
CA SER A 44 -0.82 -1.17 5.16
C SER A 44 0.10 -2.09 4.34
N ASP A 45 0.01 -1.96 3.01
CA ASP A 45 0.83 -2.71 2.07
C ASP A 45 1.30 -1.84 0.90
N LEU A 46 2.42 -2.26 0.30
CA LEU A 46 2.97 -1.60 -0.87
C LEU A 46 2.32 -2.13 -2.15
N TYR A 47 2.07 -1.21 -3.08
CA TYR A 47 1.55 -1.49 -4.40
C TYR A 47 2.44 -0.82 -5.44
N LEU A 48 2.44 -1.39 -6.65
CA LEU A 48 3.09 -0.87 -7.83
C LEU A 48 2.04 -0.65 -8.92
N ALA A 49 2.05 0.53 -9.52
CA ALA A 49 1.30 0.84 -10.74
C ALA A 49 2.28 1.08 -11.89
N HIS A 50 2.06 0.43 -13.02
CA HIS A 50 2.78 0.76 -14.25
C HIS A 50 2.26 2.10 -14.79
N LEU A 51 3.14 3.01 -15.21
CA LEU A 51 2.71 4.35 -15.65
C LEU A 51 2.12 4.38 -17.06
N SER A 52 2.59 3.50 -17.96
CA SER A 52 2.09 3.43 -19.35
C SER A 52 1.00 2.38 -19.60
N HIS A 53 0.70 1.50 -18.65
CA HIS A 53 -0.23 0.38 -18.82
C HIS A 53 -1.16 0.27 -17.62
N PRO A 54 -2.40 -0.22 -17.78
CA PRO A 54 -3.36 -0.35 -16.68
C PRO A 54 -3.04 -1.57 -15.80
N LEU A 55 -1.83 -1.64 -15.26
CA LEU A 55 -1.36 -2.70 -14.39
C LEU A 55 -1.08 -2.15 -12.99
N VAL A 56 -1.83 -2.65 -12.01
CA VAL A 56 -1.59 -2.39 -10.59
C VAL A 56 -1.41 -3.72 -9.88
N ARG A 57 -0.33 -3.89 -9.14
CA ARG A 57 -0.06 -5.10 -8.35
C ARG A 57 0.28 -4.77 -6.91
N ARG A 58 -0.18 -5.61 -6.00
CA ARG A 58 0.22 -5.60 -4.60
C ARG A 58 1.59 -6.28 -4.46
N LEU A 59 2.53 -5.63 -3.80
CA LEU A 59 3.90 -6.11 -3.62
C LEU A 59 4.11 -6.83 -2.29
N THR A 60 3.39 -6.42 -1.24
CA THR A 60 3.50 -7.00 0.12
C THR A 60 2.14 -7.42 0.65
N THR A 61 2.11 -8.37 1.60
CA THR A 61 0.84 -8.91 2.13
C THR A 61 0.73 -8.98 3.65
N SER A 62 1.79 -8.67 4.40
CA SER A 62 1.77 -8.76 5.87
C SER A 62 0.91 -7.68 6.54
N GLY A 63 0.43 -6.67 5.80
CA GLY A 63 -0.44 -5.63 6.35
C GLY A 63 0.26 -4.66 7.30
N ARG A 64 1.58 -4.77 7.46
CA ARG A 64 2.38 -3.96 8.38
C ARG A 64 3.61 -3.40 7.66
N ASN A 65 3.42 -3.01 6.41
CA ASN A 65 4.45 -2.50 5.52
C ASN A 65 4.27 -0.99 5.35
N GLY A 66 5.39 -0.28 5.44
CA GLY A 66 5.37 1.16 5.57
C GLY A 66 6.56 1.80 4.86
N PRO A 67 7.10 2.92 5.39
CA PRO A 67 8.02 3.81 4.68
C PRO A 67 8.97 3.06 3.75
N PHE A 68 8.94 3.48 2.48
CA PHE A 68 9.75 2.88 1.43
C PHE A 68 10.54 3.95 0.68
N ALA A 69 11.58 3.50 -0.01
CA ALA A 69 12.36 4.26 -0.98
C ALA A 69 12.73 3.35 -2.17
N TRP A 70 12.87 3.95 -3.35
CA TRP A 70 13.49 3.29 -4.50
C TRP A 70 15.00 3.29 -4.34
N GLU A 71 15.67 2.22 -4.79
CA GLU A 71 17.10 2.27 -5.08
C GLU A 71 17.36 3.21 -6.26
N GLU A 72 18.58 3.75 -6.36
CA GLU A 72 18.93 4.75 -7.39
C GLU A 72 18.79 4.21 -8.82
N ASP A 73 19.07 2.92 -9.03
CA ASP A 73 18.91 2.26 -10.33
C ASP A 73 17.44 1.88 -10.63
N GLY A 74 16.54 2.06 -9.68
CA GLY A 74 15.12 1.76 -9.78
C GLY A 74 14.76 0.28 -9.84
N THR A 75 15.69 -0.63 -9.58
CA THR A 75 15.47 -2.08 -9.67
C THR A 75 14.78 -2.65 -8.43
N ALA A 76 14.95 -2.01 -7.26
CA ALA A 76 14.33 -2.47 -6.02
C ALA A 76 13.68 -1.35 -5.19
N LEU A 77 12.81 -1.80 -4.29
CA LEU A 77 12.20 -1.01 -3.23
C LEU A 77 12.71 -1.49 -1.88
N LEU A 78 13.30 -0.57 -1.12
CA LEU A 78 13.65 -0.76 0.28
C LEU A 78 12.47 -0.31 1.14
N PHE A 79 12.04 -1.12 2.10
CA PHE A 79 10.88 -0.79 2.93
C PHE A 79 10.96 -1.36 4.34
N ILE A 80 10.24 -0.73 5.27
CA ILE A 80 10.09 -1.21 6.65
C ILE A 80 8.89 -2.15 6.72
N SER A 81 9.11 -3.36 7.23
CA SER A 81 8.09 -4.36 7.55
C SER A 81 8.12 -4.66 9.04
N ARG A 82 6.99 -4.50 9.74
CA ARG A 82 6.84 -4.96 11.13
C ARG A 82 6.17 -6.33 11.15
N ARG A 83 6.95 -7.37 11.40
CA ARG A 83 6.43 -8.73 11.64
C ARG A 83 6.39 -8.95 13.15
N GLU A 84 5.34 -9.59 13.65
CA GLU A 84 5.34 -10.09 15.03
C GLU A 84 6.23 -11.32 15.08
N GLU A 85 7.06 -11.43 16.10
CA GLU A 85 7.70 -12.70 16.41
C GLU A 85 6.61 -13.67 16.91
N PRO A 86 6.69 -14.97 16.55
CA PRO A 86 5.87 -15.97 17.20
C PRO A 86 6.06 -15.85 18.71
N GLN A 87 4.95 -15.77 19.46
CA GLN A 87 5.02 -16.03 20.90
C GLN A 87 5.25 -17.53 21.07
N ASP A 88 6.41 -17.90 21.62
CA ASP A 88 6.68 -19.25 22.11
C ASP A 88 5.73 -19.60 23.28
#